data_AF-T1GEJ6-F1
#
_entry.id   AF-T1GEJ6-F1
#
_cell.length_a   1.000
_cell.length_b   1.000
_cell.length_c   1.000
_cell.angle_alpha   90.00
_cell.angle_beta   90.00
_cell.angle_gamma   90.00
#
_symmetry.space_group_name_H-M   'P 1'
#
loop_
_entity.id
_entity.type
_entity.pdbx_description
1 polymer ?
#
loop_
_entity_poly.entity_id
_entity_poly.type
_entity_poly.pdbx_seq_one_letter_code
_entity_poly.pdbx_strand_id
1 'polypeptide(L)'
;MRQSILILILVVFLTCDVIGLDEYCYATDSEKLQTLRYGTKTAYLVVKGAMTPKDYQVPSCSPTKMWHMSRHGTRLPTRKNLIKMSQLGEVRDEIVANYKVRRSQPTSGGLCSDDLNQLQNWKWNNSITPDHAEALTFQGYEDMFYMAKNYQNIFPNIYSTSTMLKIMYSGSESYVKDQKVVGNDTLLKPYEYCPLWILEYDEDIKYFYKAGYGNPLNLNQPCEAVKDMLKFLENDSPSTPKAAGYFTHSTMVQMFVSALGINNDHETMKADDYPRNANRKYRISKSGPFAANIAAVSYHCPYDTEPKKVIFFLNQKPVELDGCKTGRCVYNLFAD
;
A
#
# COMPACT_ATOMS: atom_id res chain seq x y z
N MET A 1 -15.91 38.19 54.17
CA MET A 1 -16.55 37.10 53.38
C MET A 1 -16.57 37.38 51.87
N ARG A 2 -17.01 38.57 51.40
CA ARG A 2 -17.02 38.90 49.95
C ARG A 2 -15.64 38.99 49.27
N GLN A 3 -14.60 39.49 49.96
CA GLN A 3 -13.24 39.55 49.40
C GLN A 3 -12.57 38.17 49.27
N SER A 4 -12.82 37.26 50.20
CA SER A 4 -12.27 35.90 50.20
C SER A 4 -12.84 35.04 49.07
N ILE A 5 -14.10 35.27 48.67
CA ILE A 5 -14.76 34.58 47.55
C ILE A 5 -14.22 35.09 46.21
N LEU A 6 -13.93 36.40 46.08
CA LEU A 6 -13.34 36.97 44.86
C LEU A 6 -11.94 36.43 44.56
N ILE A 7 -11.11 36.24 45.60
CA ILE A 7 -9.76 35.67 45.46
C ILE A 7 -9.83 34.19 45.07
N LEU A 8 -10.77 33.43 45.66
CA LEU A 8 -10.95 32.01 45.30
C LEU A 8 -11.42 31.85 43.85
N ILE A 9 -12.32 32.73 43.37
CA ILE A 9 -12.77 32.74 41.98
C ILE A 9 -11.63 33.14 41.03
N LEU A 10 -10.81 34.15 41.37
CA LEU A 10 -9.64 34.53 40.58
C LEU A 10 -8.56 33.44 40.52
N VAL A 11 -8.32 32.69 41.61
CA VAL A 11 -7.39 31.55 41.63
C VAL A 11 -7.94 30.35 40.84
N VAL A 12 -9.26 30.12 40.86
CA VAL A 12 -9.92 29.10 40.04
C VAL A 12 -9.89 29.48 38.55
N PHE A 13 -10.07 30.76 38.19
CA PHE A 13 -9.90 31.22 36.79
C PHE A 13 -8.44 31.25 36.33
N LEU A 14 -7.47 31.48 37.22
CA LEU A 14 -6.03 31.38 36.91
C LEU A 14 -5.52 29.93 36.79
N THR A 15 -6.29 28.95 37.26
CA THR A 15 -5.92 27.52 37.17
C THR A 15 -6.72 26.75 36.12
N CYS A 16 -7.69 27.39 35.44
CA CYS A 16 -8.59 26.70 34.50
C CYS A 16 -8.21 26.82 33.00
N ASP A 17 -7.16 27.57 32.63
CA ASP A 17 -6.72 27.72 31.23
C ASP A 17 -5.26 27.33 31.00
N VAL A 18 -4.82 26.22 31.61
CA VAL A 18 -3.70 25.44 31.08
C VAL A 18 -4.14 23.98 31.01
N ILE A 19 -5.15 23.71 30.19
CA ILE A 19 -5.20 22.42 29.52
C ILE A 19 -3.98 22.47 28.59
N GLY A 20 -2.87 21.89 29.02
CA GLY A 20 -1.73 21.67 28.15
C GLY A 20 -2.25 20.95 26.91
N LEU A 21 -2.17 21.60 25.76
CA LEU A 21 -2.13 20.87 24.51
C LEU A 21 -0.91 19.96 24.64
N ASP A 22 -1.13 18.70 24.98
CA ASP A 22 -0.05 17.71 25.02
C ASP A 22 0.70 17.81 23.70
N GLU A 23 2.00 18.08 23.79
CA GLU A 23 2.87 18.19 22.65
C GLU A 23 2.87 16.81 21.94
N TYR A 24 2.28 16.74 20.75
CA TYR A 24 2.17 15.47 20.02
C TYR A 24 3.57 14.94 19.68
N CYS A 25 3.88 13.73 20.13
CA CYS A 25 5.15 13.04 19.89
C CYS A 25 4.97 11.83 18.97
N TYR A 26 5.66 11.81 17.82
CA TYR A 26 5.67 10.66 16.91
C TYR A 26 6.34 9.43 17.53
N ALA A 27 7.31 9.67 18.40
CA ALA A 27 8.02 8.70 19.20
C ALA A 27 7.09 7.74 19.95
N THR A 28 5.95 8.27 20.39
CA THR A 28 4.96 7.58 21.22
C THR A 28 3.65 7.31 20.47
N ASP A 29 3.55 7.70 19.20
CA ASP A 29 2.40 7.42 18.35
C ASP A 29 2.32 5.91 18.07
N SER A 30 1.34 5.27 18.72
CA SER A 30 1.06 3.85 18.55
C SER A 30 0.22 3.54 17.30
N GLU A 31 -0.56 4.50 16.79
CA GLU A 31 -1.48 4.28 15.67
C GLU A 31 -0.77 4.33 14.32
N LYS A 32 0.22 5.23 14.16
CA LYS A 32 1.08 5.34 12.97
C LYS A 32 0.31 5.40 11.65
N LEU A 33 -0.84 6.09 11.63
CA LEU A 33 -1.75 6.16 10.47
C LEU A 33 -1.09 6.69 9.19
N GLN A 34 -0.02 7.48 9.33
CA GLN A 34 0.83 8.00 8.25
C GLN A 34 1.49 6.90 7.41
N THR A 35 1.71 5.71 7.96
CA THR A 35 2.29 4.56 7.24
C THR A 35 1.43 4.09 6.07
N LEU A 36 0.14 4.45 6.06
CA LEU A 36 -0.80 4.17 4.98
C LEU A 36 -0.73 5.18 3.82
N ARG A 37 0.08 6.23 3.90
CA ARG A 37 0.04 7.39 2.99
C ARG A 37 1.34 7.64 2.23
N TYR A 38 2.08 6.56 1.92
CA TYR A 38 3.34 6.63 1.18
C TYR A 38 3.18 6.41 -0.34
N GLY A 39 1.94 6.57 -0.85
CA GLY A 39 1.60 6.30 -2.25
C GLY A 39 2.15 4.94 -2.70
N THR A 40 2.91 4.90 -3.79
CA THR A 40 3.45 3.62 -4.30
C THR A 40 4.55 3.01 -3.44
N LYS A 41 5.02 3.70 -2.40
CA LYS A 41 6.03 3.21 -1.46
C LYS A 41 5.41 2.65 -0.17
N THR A 42 4.08 2.64 -0.08
CA THR A 42 3.35 2.04 1.04
C THR A 42 3.71 0.56 1.15
N ALA A 43 3.98 0.10 2.38
CA ALA A 43 4.35 -1.28 2.66
C ALA A 43 3.15 -2.23 2.46
N TYR A 44 3.39 -3.38 1.84
CA TYR A 44 2.33 -4.33 1.47
C TYR A 44 1.51 -4.80 2.67
N LEU A 45 2.19 -5.18 3.76
CA LEU A 45 1.58 -5.75 4.95
C LEU A 45 0.55 -4.83 5.59
N VAL A 46 0.79 -3.51 5.54
CA VAL A 46 -0.10 -2.51 6.12
C VAL A 46 -1.40 -2.40 5.31
N VAL A 47 -1.33 -2.53 3.98
CA VAL A 47 -2.48 -2.43 3.08
C VAL A 47 -3.28 -3.73 3.03
N LYS A 48 -2.59 -4.86 2.98
CA LYS A 48 -3.17 -6.20 2.98
C LYS A 48 -4.02 -6.43 4.22
N GLY A 49 -3.56 -6.04 5.41
CA GLY A 49 -4.31 -6.23 6.66
C GLY A 49 -4.68 -7.69 6.95
N ALA A 50 -5.67 -7.90 7.82
CA ALA A 50 -6.19 -9.22 8.16
C ALA A 50 -7.11 -9.75 7.05
N MET A 51 -6.95 -11.02 6.72
CA MET A 51 -7.77 -11.74 5.75
C MET A 51 -8.64 -12.76 6.48
N THR A 52 -9.89 -12.93 6.06
CA THR A 52 -10.76 -13.97 6.61
C THR A 52 -10.96 -15.09 5.59
N PRO A 53 -10.97 -16.38 6.01
CA PRO A 53 -11.25 -17.48 5.08
C PRO A 53 -12.59 -17.33 4.35
N LYS A 54 -13.56 -16.62 4.93
CA LYS A 54 -14.86 -16.34 4.34
C LYS A 54 -14.76 -15.49 3.07
N ASP A 55 -13.76 -14.61 2.98
CA ASP A 55 -13.54 -13.73 1.81
C ASP A 55 -13.23 -14.51 0.52
N TYR A 56 -12.87 -15.79 0.66
CA TYR A 56 -12.45 -16.69 -0.41
C TYR A 56 -13.42 -17.82 -0.69
N GLN A 57 -14.47 -17.97 0.12
CA GLN A 57 -15.39 -19.08 0.02
C GLN A 57 -16.60 -18.68 -0.83
N VAL A 58 -16.89 -19.51 -1.83
CA VAL A 58 -18.15 -19.43 -2.58
C VAL A 58 -18.98 -20.65 -2.21
N PRO A 59 -20.16 -20.46 -1.58
CA PRO A 59 -21.02 -21.57 -1.18
C PRO A 59 -21.31 -22.50 -2.36
N SER A 60 -21.19 -23.82 -2.13
CA SER A 60 -21.47 -24.85 -3.13
C SER A 60 -20.60 -24.82 -4.39
N CYS A 61 -19.46 -24.12 -4.36
CA CYS A 61 -18.53 -24.06 -5.48
C CYS A 61 -17.10 -24.46 -5.07
N SER A 62 -16.30 -24.88 -6.05
CA SER A 62 -14.89 -25.20 -5.86
C SER A 62 -13.99 -24.34 -6.76
N PRO A 63 -12.88 -23.78 -6.25
CA PRO A 63 -11.94 -23.01 -7.06
C PRO A 63 -11.23 -23.92 -8.07
N THR A 64 -11.12 -23.49 -9.32
CA THR A 64 -10.56 -24.29 -10.42
C THR A 64 -9.26 -23.73 -10.97
N LYS A 65 -9.18 -22.41 -11.21
CA LYS A 65 -7.98 -21.73 -11.68
C LYS A 65 -7.75 -20.38 -11.03
N MET A 66 -6.49 -19.95 -11.02
CA MET A 66 -6.10 -18.62 -10.57
C MET A 66 -5.13 -17.96 -11.55
N TRP A 67 -5.53 -16.78 -12.04
CA TRP A 67 -4.65 -15.86 -12.76
C TRP A 67 -4.20 -14.77 -11.79
N HIS A 68 -2.94 -14.37 -11.84
CA HIS A 68 -2.38 -13.42 -10.89
C HIS A 68 -1.32 -12.54 -11.55
N MET A 69 -1.37 -11.24 -11.28
CA MET A 69 -0.34 -10.28 -11.62
C MET A 69 0.11 -9.53 -10.37
N SER A 70 1.43 -9.47 -10.15
CA SER A 70 2.03 -8.79 -9.01
C SER A 70 3.10 -7.81 -9.44
N ARG A 71 3.14 -6.67 -8.76
CA ARG A 71 4.31 -5.82 -8.69
C ARG A 71 5.41 -6.52 -7.89
N HIS A 72 6.66 -6.19 -8.17
CA HIS A 72 7.79 -6.53 -7.28
C HIS A 72 7.52 -6.11 -5.81
N GLY A 73 8.15 -6.82 -4.87
CA GLY A 73 8.11 -6.49 -3.45
C GLY A 73 8.87 -5.20 -3.09
N THR A 74 8.99 -4.93 -1.79
CA THR A 74 9.75 -3.81 -1.27
C THR A 74 11.20 -3.83 -1.79
N ARG A 75 11.66 -2.70 -2.33
CA ARG A 75 13.00 -2.57 -2.94
C ARG A 75 13.68 -1.29 -2.52
N LEU A 76 14.99 -1.24 -2.68
CA LEU A 76 15.78 -0.04 -2.44
C LEU A 76 15.43 1.07 -3.46
N PRO A 77 15.61 2.35 -3.09
CA PRO A 77 15.47 3.48 -4.00
C PRO A 77 16.38 3.40 -5.22
N THR A 78 16.12 4.26 -6.21
CA THR A 78 17.02 4.45 -7.35
C THR A 78 18.38 4.98 -6.88
N ARG A 79 19.43 4.74 -7.68
CA ARG A 79 20.80 5.20 -7.38
C ARG A 79 20.86 6.69 -7.05
N LYS A 80 20.16 7.51 -7.85
CA LYS A 80 20.05 8.96 -7.64
C LYS A 80 19.44 9.32 -6.28
N ASN A 81 18.41 8.60 -5.86
CA ASN A 81 17.76 8.85 -4.57
C ASN A 81 18.61 8.34 -3.41
N LEU A 82 19.29 7.19 -3.55
CA LEU A 82 20.20 6.69 -2.52
C LEU A 82 21.30 7.70 -2.17
N ILE A 83 21.96 8.27 -3.20
CA ILE A 83 23.01 9.29 -3.00
C ILE A 83 22.48 10.52 -2.25
N LYS A 84 21.24 10.93 -2.52
CA LYS A 84 20.61 12.05 -1.80
C LYS A 84 20.23 11.66 -0.37
N MET A 85 19.69 10.46 -0.19
CA MET A 85 19.23 9.98 1.12
C MET A 85 20.39 9.72 2.08
N SER A 86 21.57 9.32 1.59
CA SER A 86 22.76 9.17 2.43
C SER A 86 23.22 10.49 3.07
N GLN A 87 22.80 11.65 2.53
CA GLN A 87 23.11 12.98 3.07
C GLN A 87 22.13 13.43 4.17
N LEU A 88 21.07 12.67 4.46
CA LEU A 88 20.07 13.04 5.48
C LEU A 88 20.66 13.20 6.89
N GLY A 89 21.85 12.66 7.14
CA GLY A 89 22.60 12.92 8.38
C GLY A 89 22.93 14.41 8.57
N GLU A 90 23.23 15.13 7.49
CA GLU A 90 23.50 16.58 7.53
C GLU A 90 22.24 17.37 7.89
N VAL A 91 21.09 16.97 7.31
CA VAL A 91 19.79 17.56 7.61
C VAL A 91 19.40 17.33 9.08
N ARG A 92 19.62 16.12 9.60
CA ARG A 92 19.42 15.80 11.01
C ARG A 92 20.24 16.73 11.91
N ASP A 93 21.53 16.89 11.62
CA ASP A 93 22.44 17.68 12.46
C ASP A 93 22.05 19.16 12.48
N GLU A 94 21.61 19.71 11.35
CA GLU A 94 21.08 21.08 11.30
C GLU A 94 19.77 21.25 12.07
N ILE A 95 18.86 20.26 12.01
CA ILE A 95 17.65 20.26 12.84
C ILE A 95 18.04 20.24 14.32
N VAL A 96 18.92 19.34 14.75
CA VAL A 96 19.36 19.26 16.16
C VAL A 96 20.03 20.56 16.61
N ALA A 97 20.85 21.19 15.77
CA ALA A 97 21.49 22.47 16.06
C ALA A 97 20.47 23.60 16.22
N ASN A 98 19.39 23.63 15.43
CA ASN A 98 18.30 24.61 15.59
C ASN A 98 17.65 24.52 16.98
N TYR A 99 17.43 23.32 17.50
CA TYR A 99 16.83 23.13 18.83
C TYR A 99 17.84 23.40 19.96
N LYS A 100 19.02 22.78 19.90
CA LYS A 100 19.95 22.72 21.06
C LYS A 100 20.93 23.88 21.12
N VAL A 101 21.34 24.42 19.98
CA VAL A 101 22.40 25.45 19.89
C VAL A 101 21.81 26.81 19.60
N ARG A 102 21.12 26.95 18.45
CA ARG A 102 20.55 28.23 17.99
C ARG A 102 19.29 28.63 18.75
N ARG A 103 18.62 27.66 19.38
CA ARG A 103 17.34 27.83 20.10
C ARG A 103 16.28 28.51 19.23
N SER A 104 16.24 28.12 17.96
CA SER A 104 15.40 28.67 16.90
C SER A 104 14.41 27.61 16.39
N GLN A 105 13.73 26.93 17.31
CA GLN A 105 12.72 25.92 16.96
C GLN A 105 11.55 26.56 16.18
N PRO A 106 10.95 25.86 15.21
CA PRO A 106 9.86 26.40 14.43
C PRO A 106 8.62 26.63 15.30
N THR A 107 7.87 27.69 15.00
CA THR A 107 6.62 28.04 15.70
C THR A 107 5.45 27.12 15.33
N SER A 108 5.57 26.34 14.26
CA SER A 108 4.60 25.34 13.83
C SER A 108 5.33 24.09 13.34
N GLY A 109 4.77 22.91 13.63
CA GLY A 109 5.36 21.62 13.24
C GLY A 109 6.69 21.30 13.94
N GLY A 110 6.88 21.82 15.17
CA GLY A 110 8.00 21.47 16.03
C GLY A 110 8.04 19.96 16.37
N LEU A 111 9.23 19.50 16.72
CA LEU A 111 9.48 18.16 17.25
C LEU A 111 9.42 18.23 18.76
N CYS A 112 8.68 17.32 19.38
CA CYS A 112 8.72 17.19 20.82
C CYS A 112 10.09 16.66 21.29
N SER A 113 10.31 16.65 22.60
CA SER A 113 11.59 16.20 23.18
C SER A 113 11.94 14.76 22.80
N ASP A 114 10.97 13.83 22.80
CA ASP A 114 11.20 12.43 22.45
C ASP A 114 11.52 12.23 20.96
N ASP A 115 10.83 12.98 20.09
CA ASP A 115 11.12 12.99 18.65
C ASP A 115 12.51 13.53 18.37
N LEU A 116 12.89 14.63 19.02
CA LEU A 116 14.23 15.21 18.86
C LEU A 116 15.31 14.25 19.36
N ASN A 117 15.08 13.56 20.48
CA ASN A 117 16.01 12.59 21.04
C ASN A 117 16.18 11.38 20.12
N GLN A 118 15.08 10.83 19.60
CA GLN A 118 15.18 9.78 18.60
C GLN A 118 15.90 10.28 17.35
N LEU A 119 15.54 11.47 16.82
CA LEU A 119 16.12 12.03 15.60
C LEU A 119 17.63 12.19 15.74
N GLN A 120 18.11 12.67 16.89
CA GLN A 120 19.53 12.79 17.18
C GLN A 120 20.27 11.45 17.11
N ASN A 121 19.63 10.36 17.56
CA ASN A 121 20.20 9.02 17.58
C ASN A 121 20.12 8.31 16.22
N TRP A 122 19.26 8.78 15.32
CA TRP A 122 19.11 8.22 13.99
C TRP A 122 20.40 8.34 13.17
N LYS A 123 20.77 7.28 12.43
CA LYS A 123 21.92 7.24 11.52
C LYS A 123 21.53 6.56 10.21
N TRP A 124 22.07 7.06 9.11
CA TRP A 124 21.94 6.38 7.82
C TRP A 124 22.57 4.98 7.91
N ASN A 125 21.89 3.98 7.37
CA ASN A 125 22.43 2.63 7.27
C ASN A 125 23.48 2.58 6.15
N ASN A 126 24.76 2.59 6.52
CA ASN A 126 25.87 2.58 5.56
C ASN A 126 25.99 1.29 4.74
N SER A 127 25.27 0.21 5.09
CA SER A 127 25.15 -0.97 4.22
C SER A 127 24.26 -0.73 3.01
N ILE A 128 23.44 0.33 3.00
CA ILE A 128 22.62 0.71 1.86
C ILE A 128 23.45 1.61 0.94
N THR A 129 24.09 0.98 -0.03
CA THR A 129 25.03 1.62 -0.96
C THR A 129 24.47 1.73 -2.38
N PRO A 130 24.97 2.67 -3.22
CA PRO A 130 24.43 2.90 -4.58
C PRO A 130 24.54 1.73 -5.57
N ASP A 131 25.35 0.71 -5.28
CA ASP A 131 25.47 -0.54 -6.05
C ASP A 131 24.30 -1.52 -5.78
N HIS A 132 23.62 -1.37 -4.65
CA HIS A 132 22.39 -2.10 -4.32
C HIS A 132 21.12 -1.38 -4.81
N ALA A 133 21.25 -0.32 -5.61
CA ALA A 133 20.13 0.47 -6.09
C ALA A 133 19.06 -0.41 -6.76
N GLU A 134 17.80 -0.18 -6.39
CA GLU A 134 16.63 -0.89 -6.91
C GLU A 134 16.54 -2.40 -6.62
N ALA A 135 17.53 -2.96 -5.91
CA ALA A 135 17.49 -4.35 -5.51
C ALA A 135 16.32 -4.60 -4.53
N LEU A 136 15.74 -5.80 -4.61
CA LEU A 136 14.71 -6.24 -3.68
C LEU A 136 15.31 -6.33 -2.27
N THR A 137 14.60 -5.82 -1.26
CA THR A 137 15.02 -5.97 0.13
C THR A 137 14.59 -7.32 0.68
N PHE A 138 15.11 -7.72 1.84
CA PHE A 138 14.60 -8.90 2.54
C PHE A 138 13.09 -8.81 2.82
N GLN A 139 12.59 -7.62 3.19
CA GLN A 139 11.14 -7.39 3.33
C GLN A 139 10.41 -7.64 2.01
N GLY A 140 10.95 -7.21 0.87
CA GLY A 140 10.36 -7.47 -0.44
C GLY A 140 10.32 -8.94 -0.82
N TYR A 141 11.34 -9.71 -0.42
CA TYR A 141 11.31 -11.16 -0.53
C TYR A 141 10.17 -11.76 0.32
N GLU A 142 10.07 -11.35 1.60
CA GLU A 142 9.01 -11.82 2.50
C GLU A 142 7.60 -11.45 2.00
N ASP A 143 7.42 -10.24 1.47
CA ASP A 143 6.15 -9.77 0.90
C ASP A 143 5.63 -10.78 -0.14
N MET A 144 6.49 -11.21 -1.05
CA MET A 144 6.16 -12.13 -2.14
C MET A 144 6.08 -13.59 -1.68
N PHE A 145 6.99 -14.01 -0.81
CA PHE A 145 7.00 -15.34 -0.23
C PHE A 145 5.70 -15.63 0.52
N TYR A 146 5.34 -14.75 1.45
CA TYR A 146 4.12 -14.94 2.24
C TYR A 146 2.86 -14.71 1.41
N MET A 147 2.88 -13.86 0.37
CA MET A 147 1.77 -13.78 -0.58
C MET A 147 1.50 -15.14 -1.24
N ALA A 148 2.53 -15.76 -1.82
CA ALA A 148 2.43 -17.06 -2.47
C ALA A 148 2.01 -18.17 -1.49
N LYS A 149 2.59 -18.18 -0.28
CA LYS A 149 2.23 -19.13 0.79
C LYS A 149 0.77 -18.98 1.22
N ASN A 150 0.26 -17.75 1.29
CA ASN A 150 -1.15 -17.50 1.63
C ASN A 150 -2.07 -18.03 0.54
N TYR A 151 -1.77 -17.79 -0.74
CA TYR A 151 -2.56 -18.36 -1.83
C TYR A 151 -2.50 -19.89 -1.87
N GLN A 152 -1.36 -20.49 -1.51
CA GLN A 152 -1.25 -21.94 -1.35
C GLN A 152 -2.17 -22.47 -0.24
N ASN A 153 -2.19 -21.81 0.92
CA ASN A 153 -3.04 -22.22 2.04
C ASN A 153 -4.54 -22.08 1.72
N ILE A 154 -4.91 -21.05 0.96
CA ILE A 154 -6.30 -20.75 0.59
C ILE A 154 -6.77 -21.65 -0.57
N PHE A 155 -5.91 -21.89 -1.55
CA PHE A 155 -6.22 -22.63 -2.77
C PHE A 155 -5.28 -23.84 -2.98
N PRO A 156 -5.29 -24.82 -2.07
CA PRO A 156 -4.37 -25.97 -2.11
C PRO A 156 -4.56 -26.83 -3.37
N ASN A 157 -5.77 -26.84 -3.96
CA ASN A 157 -6.08 -27.57 -5.19
C ASN A 157 -5.53 -26.89 -6.47
N ILE A 158 -5.13 -25.63 -6.38
CA ILE A 158 -4.56 -24.82 -7.47
C ILE A 158 -3.04 -24.73 -7.32
N TYR A 159 -2.55 -24.44 -6.12
CA TYR A 159 -1.12 -24.23 -5.85
C TYR A 159 -0.48 -25.45 -5.18
N SER A 160 0.30 -26.19 -5.96
CA SER A 160 1.26 -27.14 -5.40
C SER A 160 2.50 -26.42 -4.85
N THR A 161 3.30 -27.10 -4.03
CA THR A 161 4.59 -26.57 -3.55
C THR A 161 5.53 -26.18 -4.70
N SER A 162 5.53 -26.93 -5.81
CA SER A 162 6.37 -26.60 -6.97
C SER A 162 5.85 -25.36 -7.71
N THR A 163 4.53 -25.18 -7.80
CA THR A 163 3.90 -23.97 -8.36
C THR A 163 4.27 -22.73 -7.54
N MET A 164 4.19 -22.85 -6.21
CA MET A 164 4.54 -21.80 -5.27
C MET A 164 6.02 -21.42 -5.37
N LEU A 165 6.93 -22.40 -5.42
CA LEU A 165 8.36 -22.15 -5.58
C LEU A 165 8.69 -21.43 -6.91
N LYS A 166 8.05 -21.81 -8.02
CA LYS A 166 8.26 -21.14 -9.31
C LYS A 166 7.84 -19.67 -9.27
N ILE A 167 6.68 -19.38 -8.69
CA ILE A 167 6.15 -18.02 -8.54
C ILE A 167 7.07 -17.18 -7.66
N MET A 168 7.55 -17.72 -6.55
CA MET A 168 8.51 -17.02 -5.70
C MET A 168 9.82 -16.76 -6.43
N TYR A 169 10.37 -17.77 -7.11
CA TYR A 169 11.62 -17.64 -7.84
C TYR A 169 11.54 -16.54 -8.91
N SER A 170 10.51 -16.56 -9.76
CA SER A 170 10.31 -15.54 -10.80
C SER A 170 10.08 -14.13 -10.26
N GLY A 171 9.60 -13.99 -9.01
CA GLY A 171 9.31 -12.72 -8.38
C GLY A 171 10.43 -12.14 -7.52
N SER A 172 11.34 -12.99 -7.02
CA SER A 172 12.35 -12.61 -6.02
C SER A 172 13.72 -13.26 -6.26
N GLU A 173 14.09 -13.41 -7.53
CA GLU A 173 15.30 -14.10 -8.01
C GLU A 173 16.61 -13.57 -7.39
N SER A 174 16.67 -12.28 -7.02
CA SER A 174 17.75 -11.72 -6.22
C SER A 174 17.23 -10.69 -5.22
N TYR A 175 17.71 -10.76 -3.98
CA TYR A 175 17.44 -9.77 -2.94
C TYR A 175 18.70 -9.48 -2.13
N VAL A 176 18.82 -8.25 -1.64
CA VAL A 176 19.87 -7.86 -0.73
C VAL A 176 19.43 -8.24 0.68
N LYS A 177 20.29 -9.02 1.35
CA LYS A 177 20.17 -9.25 2.80
C LYS A 177 20.56 -7.97 3.52
N ASP A 178 19.64 -7.01 3.54
CA ASP A 178 19.77 -5.88 4.43
C ASP A 178 19.84 -6.41 5.87
N GLN A 179 20.70 -5.79 6.69
CA GLN A 179 20.64 -6.03 8.12
C GLN A 179 19.21 -5.73 8.57
N LYS A 180 18.62 -6.67 9.32
CA LYS A 180 17.36 -6.46 10.04
C LYS A 180 17.46 -5.09 10.69
N VAL A 181 16.52 -4.17 10.43
CA VAL A 181 16.57 -2.82 11.01
C VAL A 181 16.73 -2.97 12.52
N VAL A 182 17.94 -2.69 13.02
CA VAL A 182 18.26 -2.86 14.44
C VAL A 182 17.77 -1.60 15.13
N GLY A 183 16.54 -1.65 15.65
CA GLY A 183 15.95 -0.56 16.41
C GLY A 183 14.48 -0.35 16.09
N ASN A 184 13.74 0.14 17.08
CA ASN A 184 12.37 0.61 16.92
C ASN A 184 12.44 2.04 16.35
N ASP A 185 12.86 2.19 15.09
CA ASP A 185 12.91 3.50 14.43
C ASP A 185 11.47 3.96 14.16
N THR A 186 10.99 4.86 15.03
CA THR A 186 9.63 5.41 14.96
C THR A 186 9.59 6.79 14.29
N LEU A 187 10.74 7.32 13.86
CA LEU A 187 10.88 8.67 13.29
C LEU A 187 10.38 8.82 11.85
N LEU A 188 9.65 7.83 11.34
CA LEU A 188 9.13 7.89 9.99
C LEU A 188 7.90 8.78 9.95
N LYS A 189 8.15 10.09 9.79
CA LYS A 189 7.17 11.07 9.33
C LYS A 189 7.11 11.09 7.81
N PRO A 190 5.90 11.17 7.25
CA PRO A 190 5.51 12.27 6.39
C PRO A 190 4.39 13.08 7.07
N TYR A 191 4.25 14.37 6.74
CA TYR A 191 3.66 15.41 7.60
C TYR A 191 2.14 15.39 7.87
N GLU A 192 1.71 15.26 9.12
CA GLU A 192 0.29 15.35 9.57
C GLU A 192 -0.39 16.72 9.33
N TYR A 193 0.43 17.76 9.16
CA TYR A 193 0.20 19.14 8.72
C TYR A 193 -0.71 19.56 7.54
N CYS A 194 -1.53 18.74 6.87
CA CYS A 194 -1.92 18.90 5.43
C CYS A 194 -0.91 18.40 4.35
N PRO A 195 0.43 18.41 4.48
CA PRO A 195 1.31 17.91 3.42
C PRO A 195 1.24 16.41 3.20
N LEU A 196 0.89 15.57 4.19
CA LEU A 196 0.69 14.12 3.96
C LEU A 196 -0.38 13.90 2.91
N TRP A 197 -1.50 14.57 3.11
CA TRP A 197 -2.62 14.49 2.20
C TRP A 197 -2.21 14.99 0.83
N ILE A 198 -1.50 16.12 0.76
CA ILE A 198 -1.04 16.70 -0.51
C ILE A 198 0.01 15.81 -1.19
N LEU A 199 0.93 15.18 -0.46
CA LEU A 199 1.96 14.30 -1.05
C LEU A 199 1.38 12.96 -1.50
N GLU A 200 0.48 12.37 -0.71
CA GLU A 200 -0.28 11.20 -1.14
C GLU A 200 -1.13 11.54 -2.37
N TYR A 201 -1.82 12.68 -2.33
CA TYR A 201 -2.66 13.16 -3.42
C TYR A 201 -1.86 13.53 -4.67
N ASP A 202 -0.66 14.09 -4.54
CA ASP A 202 0.26 14.38 -5.63
C ASP A 202 0.65 13.08 -6.35
N GLU A 203 1.01 12.03 -5.59
CA GLU A 203 1.32 10.74 -6.17
C GLU A 203 0.07 10.08 -6.78
N ASP A 204 -1.11 10.26 -6.17
CA ASP A 204 -2.38 9.80 -6.73
C ASP A 204 -2.70 10.49 -8.06
N ILE A 205 -2.62 11.81 -8.14
CA ILE A 205 -2.82 12.59 -9.37
C ILE A 205 -1.84 12.14 -10.43
N LYS A 206 -0.56 12.02 -10.08
CA LYS A 206 0.46 11.53 -11.00
C LYS A 206 0.09 10.16 -11.56
N TYR A 207 -0.30 9.20 -10.73
CA TYR A 207 -0.68 7.86 -11.17
C TYR A 207 -2.03 7.83 -11.87
N PHE A 208 -2.97 8.69 -11.51
CA PHE A 208 -4.28 8.83 -12.14
C PHE A 208 -4.12 9.17 -13.62
N TYR A 209 -3.27 10.14 -13.95
CA TYR A 209 -3.01 10.50 -15.35
C TYR A 209 -2.00 9.57 -16.04
N LYS A 210 -1.00 9.05 -15.31
CA LYS A 210 0.04 8.18 -15.88
C LYS A 210 -0.44 6.75 -16.17
N ALA A 211 -1.31 6.20 -15.33
CA ALA A 211 -1.62 4.77 -15.31
C ALA A 211 -3.08 4.45 -14.91
N GLY A 212 -3.91 5.47 -14.68
CA GLY A 212 -5.30 5.30 -14.27
C GLY A 212 -6.27 6.01 -15.20
N TYR A 213 -7.41 6.40 -14.63
CA TYR A 213 -8.56 6.95 -15.36
C TYR A 213 -8.35 8.32 -16.01
N GLY A 214 -7.28 9.04 -15.66
CA GLY A 214 -7.01 10.39 -16.19
C GLY A 214 -6.59 10.41 -17.66
N ASN A 215 -6.25 9.26 -18.25
CA ASN A 215 -5.99 9.14 -19.69
C ASN A 215 -6.67 7.86 -20.22
N PRO A 216 -7.64 7.98 -21.15
CA PRO A 216 -8.34 6.82 -21.71
C PRO A 216 -7.43 5.76 -22.33
N LEU A 217 -6.25 6.15 -22.84
CA LEU A 217 -5.27 5.20 -23.37
C LEU A 217 -4.80 4.20 -22.32
N ASN A 218 -4.70 4.60 -21.05
CA ASN A 218 -4.27 3.72 -19.96
C ASN A 218 -5.21 2.53 -19.76
N LEU A 219 -6.50 2.69 -20.11
CA LEU A 219 -7.50 1.62 -19.99
C LEU A 219 -7.37 0.59 -21.13
N ASN A 220 -6.79 0.99 -22.26
CA ASN A 220 -6.61 0.13 -23.44
C ASN A 220 -5.24 -0.58 -23.46
N GLN A 221 -4.21 0.00 -22.82
CA GLN A 221 -2.88 -0.61 -22.74
C GLN A 221 -2.89 -2.05 -22.18
N PRO A 222 -3.66 -2.39 -21.12
CA PRO A 222 -3.65 -3.74 -20.57
C PRO A 222 -4.58 -4.72 -21.31
N CYS A 223 -5.22 -4.35 -22.43
CA CYS A 223 -6.21 -5.21 -23.10
C CYS A 223 -5.71 -6.63 -23.40
N GLU A 224 -4.46 -6.79 -23.84
CA GLU A 224 -3.90 -8.12 -24.11
C GLU A 224 -3.71 -8.94 -22.83
N ALA A 225 -3.35 -8.30 -21.71
CA ALA A 225 -3.28 -8.97 -20.41
C ALA A 225 -4.68 -9.36 -19.90
N VAL A 226 -5.70 -8.52 -20.14
CA VAL A 226 -7.10 -8.83 -19.79
C VAL A 226 -7.59 -10.02 -20.63
N LYS A 227 -7.36 -10.00 -21.95
CA LYS A 227 -7.70 -11.13 -22.84
C LYS A 227 -6.99 -12.42 -22.44
N ASP A 228 -5.72 -12.35 -22.08
CA ASP A 228 -4.97 -13.50 -21.57
C ASP A 228 -5.61 -14.07 -20.30
N MET A 229 -5.91 -13.20 -19.32
CA MET A 229 -6.59 -13.60 -18.09
C MET A 229 -7.91 -14.31 -18.38
N LEU A 230 -8.76 -13.72 -19.22
CA LEU A 230 -10.07 -14.29 -19.54
C LEU A 230 -9.95 -15.65 -20.23
N LYS A 231 -9.14 -15.74 -21.29
CA LYS A 231 -8.86 -17.00 -21.99
C LYS A 231 -8.29 -18.07 -21.06
N PHE A 232 -7.40 -17.70 -20.15
CA PHE A 232 -6.82 -18.62 -19.18
C PHE A 232 -7.88 -19.18 -18.23
N LEU A 233 -8.76 -18.31 -17.71
CA LEU A 233 -9.83 -18.68 -16.79
C LEU A 233 -10.92 -19.51 -17.48
N GLU A 234 -11.18 -19.27 -18.78
CA GLU A 234 -12.16 -20.00 -19.58
C GLU A 234 -11.72 -21.43 -19.89
N ASN A 235 -10.43 -21.64 -20.13
CA ASN A 235 -9.92 -22.94 -20.55
C ASN A 235 -10.02 -23.98 -19.41
N ASP A 236 -10.94 -24.94 -19.51
CA ASP A 236 -11.12 -25.99 -18.49
C ASP A 236 -10.36 -27.29 -18.82
N SER A 237 -9.45 -27.28 -19.81
CA SER A 237 -8.68 -28.47 -20.18
C SER A 237 -7.78 -28.95 -19.03
N PRO A 238 -7.82 -30.25 -18.66
CA PRO A 238 -6.96 -30.84 -17.63
C PRO A 238 -5.46 -30.71 -17.92
N SER A 239 -5.07 -30.51 -19.18
CA SER A 239 -3.68 -30.33 -19.60
C SER A 239 -3.13 -28.93 -19.32
N THR A 240 -4.00 -27.97 -19.00
CA THR A 240 -3.55 -26.59 -18.74
C THR A 240 -3.16 -26.36 -17.29
N PRO A 241 -2.19 -25.46 -17.02
CA PRO A 241 -1.85 -25.07 -15.66
C PRO A 241 -3.07 -24.52 -14.92
N LYS A 242 -3.20 -24.86 -13.64
CA LYS A 242 -4.24 -24.29 -12.76
C LYS A 242 -3.91 -22.87 -12.29
N ALA A 243 -2.64 -22.47 -12.34
CA ALA A 243 -2.19 -21.15 -11.94
C ALA A 243 -1.33 -20.50 -13.02
N ALA A 244 -1.55 -19.19 -13.25
CA ALA A 244 -0.69 -18.33 -14.06
C ALA A 244 -0.27 -17.12 -13.21
N GLY A 245 1.03 -16.78 -13.24
CA GLY A 245 1.60 -15.69 -12.45
C GLY A 245 2.44 -14.77 -13.32
N TYR A 246 2.15 -13.47 -13.27
CA TYR A 246 2.82 -12.41 -14.01
C TYR A 246 3.46 -11.42 -13.05
N PHE A 247 4.72 -11.06 -13.29
CA PHE A 247 5.47 -10.12 -12.44
C PHE A 247 5.83 -8.87 -13.22
N THR A 248 5.53 -7.70 -12.66
CA THR A 248 5.63 -6.43 -13.37
C THR A 248 5.91 -5.25 -12.42
N HIS A 249 5.63 -4.03 -12.88
CA HIS A 249 5.81 -2.79 -12.13
C HIS A 249 4.47 -2.15 -11.75
N SER A 250 4.51 -1.16 -10.85
CA SER A 250 3.31 -0.46 -10.37
C SER A 250 2.46 0.13 -11.50
N THR A 251 3.08 0.62 -12.58
CA THR A 251 2.35 1.16 -13.73
C THR A 251 1.42 0.12 -14.37
N MET A 252 1.91 -1.10 -14.63
CA MET A 252 1.13 -2.14 -15.31
C MET A 252 0.00 -2.67 -14.42
N VAL A 253 0.29 -2.91 -13.12
CA VAL A 253 -0.75 -3.31 -12.16
C VAL A 253 -1.84 -2.24 -12.08
N GLN A 254 -1.46 -0.96 -12.02
CA GLN A 254 -2.45 0.12 -11.89
C GLN A 254 -3.28 0.31 -13.17
N MET A 255 -2.68 0.17 -14.36
CA MET A 255 -3.41 0.16 -15.63
C MET A 255 -4.42 -0.99 -15.66
N PHE A 256 -4.00 -2.20 -15.28
CA PHE A 256 -4.87 -3.37 -15.23
C PHE A 256 -6.04 -3.19 -14.25
N VAL A 257 -5.76 -2.72 -13.03
CA VAL A 257 -6.78 -2.41 -12.01
C VAL A 257 -7.78 -1.38 -12.53
N SER A 258 -7.29 -0.35 -13.25
CA SER A 258 -8.15 0.70 -13.80
C SER A 258 -8.98 0.21 -14.99
N ALA A 259 -8.43 -0.66 -15.84
CA ALA A 259 -9.16 -1.27 -16.94
C ALA A 259 -10.33 -2.16 -16.46
N LEU A 260 -10.21 -2.74 -15.27
CA LEU A 260 -11.32 -3.46 -14.61
C LEU A 260 -12.36 -2.54 -13.95
N GLY A 261 -12.15 -1.22 -13.96
CA GLY A 261 -13.07 -0.26 -13.30
C GLY A 261 -12.93 -0.19 -11.77
N ILE A 262 -11.90 -0.83 -11.18
CA ILE A 262 -11.70 -0.84 -9.73
C ILE A 262 -11.33 0.55 -9.22
N ASN A 263 -11.99 0.99 -8.14
CA ASN A 263 -11.76 2.28 -7.50
C ASN A 263 -11.93 3.49 -8.45
N ASN A 264 -12.81 3.37 -9.46
CA ASN A 264 -13.17 4.50 -10.30
C ASN A 264 -14.03 5.50 -9.52
N ASP A 265 -13.61 6.76 -9.49
CA ASP A 265 -14.39 7.88 -8.99
C ASP A 265 -15.21 8.47 -10.16
N HIS A 266 -16.44 8.92 -9.91
CA HIS A 266 -17.25 9.55 -10.95
C HIS A 266 -16.72 10.93 -11.38
N GLU A 267 -15.90 11.57 -10.52
CA GLU A 267 -15.31 12.87 -10.76
C GLU A 267 -13.82 12.74 -11.15
N THR A 268 -13.41 13.51 -12.17
CA THR A 268 -12.00 13.56 -12.60
C THR A 268 -11.16 14.30 -11.56
N MET A 269 -10.13 13.65 -11.02
CA MET A 269 -9.24 14.23 -10.03
C MET A 269 -8.40 15.39 -10.60
N LYS A 270 -8.33 16.53 -9.90
CA LYS A 270 -7.53 17.70 -10.29
C LYS A 270 -6.46 18.02 -9.25
N ALA A 271 -5.49 18.87 -9.58
CA ALA A 271 -4.44 19.22 -8.61
C ALA A 271 -4.96 20.10 -7.45
N ASP A 272 -6.00 20.89 -7.68
CA ASP A 272 -6.50 21.94 -6.78
C ASP A 272 -7.72 21.53 -5.92
N ASP A 273 -8.27 20.33 -6.13
CA ASP A 273 -9.46 19.83 -5.45
C ASP A 273 -9.15 18.82 -4.32
N TYR A 274 -7.88 18.72 -3.90
CA TYR A 274 -7.45 17.84 -2.82
C TYR A 274 -8.32 17.95 -1.54
N PRO A 275 -8.82 19.11 -1.07
CA PRO A 275 -9.65 19.16 0.14
C PRO A 275 -11.01 18.51 -0.05
N ARG A 276 -11.55 18.55 -1.28
CA ARG A 276 -12.86 18.00 -1.64
C ARG A 276 -12.78 16.50 -1.94
N ASN A 277 -11.61 16.02 -2.37
CA ASN A 277 -11.35 14.60 -2.66
C ASN A 277 -10.88 13.77 -1.45
N ALA A 278 -11.23 14.20 -0.23
CA ALA A 278 -10.96 13.53 1.05
C ALA A 278 -11.35 12.04 1.07
N ASN A 279 -12.45 11.73 0.37
CA ASN A 279 -13.07 10.41 0.35
C ASN A 279 -12.93 9.68 -0.99
N ARG A 280 -12.04 10.12 -1.87
CA ARG A 280 -11.79 9.48 -3.18
C ARG A 280 -11.56 7.97 -3.04
N LYS A 281 -12.05 7.20 -4.00
CA LYS A 281 -11.79 5.77 -4.14
C LYS A 281 -10.40 5.52 -4.72
N TYR A 282 -9.97 6.34 -5.68
CA TYR A 282 -8.67 6.21 -6.32
C TYR A 282 -7.54 6.65 -5.37
N ARG A 283 -6.91 5.67 -4.71
CA ARG A 283 -5.76 5.89 -3.81
C ARG A 283 -4.65 4.90 -4.13
N ILE A 284 -3.53 5.38 -4.66
CA ILE A 284 -2.41 4.55 -5.08
C ILE A 284 -1.71 3.89 -3.90
N SER A 285 -1.79 4.49 -2.70
CA SER A 285 -1.35 3.87 -1.45
C SER A 285 -2.11 2.60 -1.12
N LYS A 286 -3.37 2.49 -1.55
CA LYS A 286 -4.23 1.31 -1.32
C LYS A 286 -4.23 0.33 -2.48
N SER A 287 -4.17 0.79 -3.73
CA SER A 287 -4.21 -0.09 -4.91
C SER A 287 -2.83 -0.49 -5.41
N GLY A 288 -1.82 0.37 -5.24
CA GLY A 288 -0.47 0.20 -5.77
C GLY A 288 0.67 0.25 -4.74
N PRO A 289 0.57 -0.32 -3.52
CA PRO A 289 1.71 -0.45 -2.61
C PRO A 289 2.85 -1.31 -3.20
N PHE A 290 3.96 -1.46 -2.49
CA PHE A 290 4.89 -2.56 -2.80
C PHE A 290 4.16 -3.91 -2.78
N ALA A 291 4.60 -4.86 -3.62
CA ALA A 291 3.93 -6.15 -3.81
C ALA A 291 2.42 -6.06 -4.16
N ALA A 292 1.95 -4.90 -4.66
CA ALA A 292 0.58 -4.77 -5.11
C ALA A 292 0.24 -5.87 -6.12
N ASN A 293 -0.90 -6.51 -5.95
CA ASN A 293 -1.31 -7.64 -6.77
C ASN A 293 -2.79 -7.63 -7.09
N ILE A 294 -3.12 -8.11 -8.28
CA ILE A 294 -4.47 -8.40 -8.74
C ILE A 294 -4.54 -9.88 -9.09
N ALA A 295 -5.54 -10.57 -8.57
CA ALA A 295 -5.81 -11.96 -8.90
C ALA A 295 -7.25 -12.14 -9.33
N ALA A 296 -7.47 -13.09 -10.23
CA ALA A 296 -8.78 -13.55 -10.64
C ALA A 296 -8.84 -15.06 -10.44
N VAL A 297 -9.85 -15.52 -9.69
CA VAL A 297 -10.04 -16.94 -9.35
C VAL A 297 -11.34 -17.40 -9.93
N SER A 298 -11.30 -18.44 -10.77
CA SER A 298 -12.50 -19.09 -11.28
C SER A 298 -12.97 -20.18 -10.34
N TYR A 299 -14.29 -20.32 -10.24
CA TYR A 299 -14.99 -21.32 -9.44
C TYR A 299 -15.97 -22.09 -10.32
N HIS A 300 -16.06 -23.39 -10.06
CA HIS A 300 -17.10 -24.24 -10.62
C HIS A 300 -18.22 -24.44 -9.59
N CYS A 301 -19.45 -24.15 -10.01
CA CYS A 301 -20.66 -24.10 -9.19
C CYS A 301 -21.74 -25.02 -9.81
N PRO A 302 -21.70 -26.34 -9.56
CA PRO A 302 -22.52 -27.31 -10.30
C PRO A 302 -24.05 -27.16 -10.10
N TYR A 303 -24.47 -26.45 -9.06
CA TYR A 303 -25.89 -26.27 -8.71
C TYR A 303 -26.44 -24.89 -9.06
N ASP A 304 -25.61 -24.00 -9.58
CA ASP A 304 -26.02 -22.66 -9.98
C ASP A 304 -26.41 -22.61 -11.46
N THR A 305 -27.31 -21.68 -11.83
CA THR A 305 -27.66 -21.44 -13.24
C THR A 305 -26.46 -21.01 -14.08
N GLU A 306 -25.52 -20.29 -13.45
CA GLU A 306 -24.24 -19.90 -14.01
C GLU A 306 -23.13 -20.73 -13.33
N PRO A 307 -22.72 -21.86 -13.94
CA PRO A 307 -21.85 -22.82 -13.29
C PRO A 307 -20.39 -22.38 -13.20
N LYS A 308 -20.04 -21.24 -13.79
CA LYS A 308 -18.70 -20.66 -13.76
C LYS A 308 -18.76 -19.24 -13.22
N LYS A 309 -18.06 -19.01 -12.10
CA LYS A 309 -17.99 -17.71 -11.44
C LYS A 309 -16.55 -17.26 -11.34
N VAL A 310 -16.32 -15.96 -11.36
CA VAL A 310 -14.99 -15.37 -11.14
C VAL A 310 -15.07 -14.40 -9.97
N ILE A 311 -14.07 -14.46 -9.09
CA ILE A 311 -13.83 -13.46 -8.05
C ILE A 311 -12.48 -12.79 -8.32
N PHE A 312 -12.47 -11.46 -8.23
CA PHE A 312 -11.27 -10.65 -8.32
C PHE A 312 -10.78 -10.26 -6.94
N PHE A 313 -9.47 -10.22 -6.76
CA PHE A 313 -8.82 -9.83 -5.51
C PHE A 313 -7.76 -8.77 -5.78
N LEU A 314 -7.88 -7.60 -5.15
CA LEU A 314 -6.85 -6.58 -5.12
C LEU A 314 -6.15 -6.64 -3.76
N ASN A 315 -4.83 -6.85 -3.77
CA ASN A 315 -4.01 -6.97 -2.56
C ASN A 315 -4.55 -8.02 -1.58
N GLN A 316 -4.95 -9.18 -2.12
CA GLN A 316 -5.59 -10.27 -1.37
C GLN A 316 -6.89 -9.88 -0.66
N LYS A 317 -7.63 -8.89 -1.17
CA LYS A 317 -8.99 -8.58 -0.73
C LYS A 317 -9.96 -8.69 -1.89
N PRO A 318 -11.13 -9.30 -1.72
CA PRO A 318 -12.13 -9.36 -2.77
C PRO A 318 -12.51 -7.94 -3.18
N VAL A 319 -12.66 -7.72 -4.49
CA VAL A 319 -13.17 -6.45 -5.02
C VAL A 319 -14.58 -6.64 -5.55
N GLU A 320 -15.42 -5.65 -5.26
CA GLU A 320 -16.72 -5.52 -5.89
C GLU A 320 -16.52 -4.78 -7.22
N LEU A 321 -16.95 -5.41 -8.30
CA LEU A 321 -16.96 -4.83 -9.64
C LEU A 321 -18.41 -4.55 -10.04
N ASP A 322 -18.61 -3.47 -10.81
CA ASP A 322 -19.91 -3.14 -11.35
C ASP A 322 -20.43 -4.30 -12.23
N GLY A 323 -21.70 -4.68 -12.03
CA GLY A 323 -22.29 -5.85 -12.70
C GLY A 323 -22.06 -7.19 -11.99
N CYS A 324 -21.21 -7.24 -10.97
CA CYS A 324 -21.01 -8.43 -10.14
C CYS A 324 -21.90 -8.38 -8.89
N LYS A 325 -22.43 -9.53 -8.47
CA LYS A 325 -23.23 -9.63 -7.23
C LYS A 325 -22.35 -10.20 -6.13
N THR A 326 -22.02 -9.43 -5.09
CA THR A 326 -21.17 -9.86 -3.95
C THR A 326 -19.80 -10.40 -4.42
N GLY A 327 -19.12 -9.66 -5.30
CA GLY A 327 -17.79 -9.96 -5.83
C GLY A 327 -17.76 -11.11 -6.84
N ARG A 328 -18.93 -11.69 -7.14
CA ARG A 328 -19.08 -12.83 -8.05
C ARG A 328 -19.54 -12.33 -9.40
N CYS A 329 -18.64 -12.41 -10.36
CA CYS A 329 -18.88 -11.99 -11.72
C CYS A 329 -19.24 -13.21 -12.59
N VAL A 330 -20.24 -13.03 -13.45
CA VAL A 330 -20.48 -13.97 -14.56
C VAL A 330 -19.40 -13.71 -15.60
N TYR A 331 -18.77 -14.75 -16.12
CA TYR A 331 -17.65 -14.62 -17.06
C TYR A 331 -17.99 -13.76 -18.29
N ASN A 332 -19.21 -13.89 -18.81
CA ASN A 332 -19.70 -13.15 -19.98
C ASN A 332 -19.74 -11.63 -19.79
N LEU A 333 -19.65 -11.12 -18.55
CA LEU A 333 -19.54 -9.68 -18.29
C LEU A 333 -18.28 -9.06 -18.90
N PHE A 334 -17.25 -9.87 -19.18
CA PHE A 334 -15.95 -9.41 -19.67
C PHE A 334 -15.59 -9.98 -21.06
N ALA A 335 -16.47 -10.80 -21.64
CA ALA A 335 -16.18 -11.54 -22.87
C ALA A 335 -16.46 -10.74 -24.16
N ASP A 336 -17.10 -9.57 -24.04
CA ASP A 336 -17.34 -8.57 -25.10
C ASP A 336 -16.38 -7.39 -24.95
#